data_AF-A0A7S9Q245-F1
#
_entry.id   AF-A0A7S9Q245-F1
#
_cell.length_a   1.000
_cell.length_b   1.000
_cell.length_c   1.000
_cell.angle_alpha   90.00
_cell.angle_beta   90.00
_cell.angle_gamma   90.00
#
_symmetry.space_group_name_H-M   'P 1'
#
loop_
_entity.id
_entity.type
_entity.pdbx_description
1 polymer ?
#
loop_
_entity_poly.entity_id
_entity_poly.type
_entity_poly.pdbx_seq_one_letter_code
_entity_poly.pdbx_strand_id
1 'polypeptide(L)'
;MRPRSTENRDLPPGVYRRKRTSKSKKNPGKVWISYYYRDKGGKEIPLGTDLSLARLKWAELEAKEKPKDLVTMSAIFDRYERDIIPKKAPRTQKDNLAEIRQLRNYFEKAPIDGITPAHVAKYRDARTAPVRANREIATLSHIFNIAREWGLTTNENPCQGVRKNKEVPRDFYANDAIWSAVYAKAVGELKDAMDLAYLTGQRPADVLVMRRDDIEGNALGVKQKKTHKKLRIMLEVDGVESSLGALIRKILERNALHGSPYLLLTESGKRVTASMLRHRWDDAREEAVKDAVAAGDQVLASRIGQFQFRDIRPKAASEITDIDHASLLLGHTKGDITERVYRRVGALAKPTK
;
A
#
# COMPACT_ATOMS: atom_id res chain seq x y z
N MET A 1 -36.53 34.43 26.41
CA MET A 1 -36.37 33.30 27.36
C MET A 1 -36.75 33.78 28.74
N ARG A 2 -37.68 33.11 29.44
CA ARG A 2 -38.03 33.46 30.82
C ARG A 2 -36.78 33.22 31.71
N PRO A 3 -36.35 34.18 32.56
CA PRO A 3 -35.19 33.99 33.42
C PRO A 3 -35.39 32.74 34.31
N ARG A 4 -34.35 31.91 34.45
CA ARG A 4 -34.40 30.77 35.39
C ARG A 4 -34.60 31.28 36.81
N SER A 5 -35.32 30.51 37.62
CA SER A 5 -35.48 30.80 39.04
C SER A 5 -34.12 30.94 39.72
N THR A 6 -34.03 31.86 40.68
CA THR A 6 -32.78 32.22 41.37
C THR A 6 -32.05 31.00 41.93
N GLU A 7 -32.82 30.00 42.38
CA GLU A 7 -32.30 28.75 42.94
C GLU A 7 -31.65 27.80 41.93
N ASN A 8 -31.86 27.96 40.62
CA ASN A 8 -31.33 27.07 39.59
C ASN A 8 -30.31 27.77 38.66
N ARG A 9 -29.87 28.99 39.00
CA ARG A 9 -28.95 29.78 38.16
C ARG A 9 -27.54 29.20 38.09
N ASP A 10 -27.10 28.53 39.14
CA ASP A 10 -25.80 27.88 39.30
C ASP A 10 -25.74 26.46 38.68
N LEU A 11 -26.87 25.96 38.16
CA LEU A 11 -26.99 24.65 37.56
C LEU A 11 -26.85 24.72 36.03
N PRO A 12 -26.28 23.67 35.40
CA PRO A 12 -26.23 23.59 33.94
C PRO A 12 -27.63 23.70 33.28
N PRO A 13 -27.72 24.10 31.99
CA PRO A 13 -28.97 24.15 31.25
C PRO A 13 -29.75 22.83 31.31
N GLY A 14 -31.08 22.90 31.51
CA GLY A 14 -31.92 21.71 31.62
C GLY A 14 -31.82 20.95 32.96
N VAL A 15 -30.91 21.32 33.86
CA VAL A 15 -30.79 20.70 35.20
C VAL A 15 -31.58 21.48 36.25
N TYR A 16 -32.36 20.79 37.07
CA TYR A 16 -33.20 21.40 38.10
C TYR A 16 -32.96 20.73 39.46
N ARG A 17 -32.95 21.52 40.53
CA ARG A 17 -32.97 21.00 41.90
C ARG A 17 -34.40 20.86 42.41
N ARG A 18 -34.67 19.77 43.12
CA ARG A 18 -35.88 19.58 43.93
C ARG A 18 -35.51 19.43 45.40
N LYS A 19 -36.20 20.19 46.24
CA LYS A 19 -36.10 20.13 47.70
C LYS A 19 -37.28 19.34 48.25
N ARG A 20 -37.02 18.34 49.09
CA ARG A 20 -38.07 17.59 49.80
C ARG A 20 -37.78 17.63 51.30
N THR A 21 -38.71 18.20 52.06
CA THR A 21 -38.58 18.28 53.52
C THR A 21 -39.09 16.99 54.15
N SER A 22 -38.27 16.41 55.03
CA SER A 22 -38.59 15.21 55.81
C SER A 22 -39.79 15.46 56.73
N LYS A 23 -40.81 14.60 56.62
CA LYS A 23 -41.95 14.52 57.56
C LYS A 23 -41.72 13.52 58.70
N SER A 24 -40.51 12.97 58.83
CA SER A 24 -40.21 11.94 59.82
C SER A 24 -40.08 12.52 61.23
N LYS A 25 -40.70 11.85 62.22
CA LYS A 25 -40.55 12.18 63.66
C LYS A 25 -39.09 12.09 64.15
N LYS A 26 -38.24 11.30 63.50
CA LYS A 26 -36.81 11.15 63.88
C LYS A 26 -35.91 12.29 63.41
N ASN A 27 -36.32 13.06 62.40
CA ASN A 27 -35.57 14.19 61.85
C ASN A 27 -36.55 15.20 61.22
N PRO A 28 -37.34 15.94 62.03
CA PRO A 28 -38.27 16.93 61.53
C PRO A 28 -37.50 18.09 60.91
N GLY A 29 -37.88 18.49 59.69
CA GLY A 29 -37.31 19.66 59.01
C GLY A 29 -36.07 19.41 58.15
N LYS A 30 -35.49 18.19 58.13
CA LYS A 30 -34.34 17.89 57.27
C LYS A 30 -34.72 17.99 55.78
N VAL A 31 -34.05 18.85 55.02
CA VAL A 31 -34.28 19.06 53.59
C VAL A 31 -33.36 18.18 52.77
N TRP A 32 -33.92 17.36 51.88
CA TRP A 32 -33.18 16.56 50.90
C TRP A 32 -33.18 17.28 49.56
N ILE A 33 -32.00 17.42 48.96
CA ILE A 33 -31.82 18.00 47.63
C ILE A 33 -31.54 16.87 46.64
N SER A 34 -32.25 16.89 45.51
CA SER A 34 -32.07 15.97 44.40
C SER A 34 -32.02 16.75 43.09
N TYR A 35 -31.17 16.30 42.16
CA TYR A 35 -30.94 16.92 40.87
C TYR A 35 -31.58 16.08 39.75
N TYR A 36 -32.20 16.75 38.80
CA TYR A 36 -32.87 16.14 37.65
C TYR A 36 -32.47 16.86 36.36
N TYR A 37 -32.27 16.12 35.29
CA TYR A 37 -32.15 16.67 33.94
C TYR A 37 -33.49 16.56 33.22
N ARG A 38 -33.93 17.62 32.57
CA ARG A 38 -35.14 17.64 31.75
C ARG A 38 -34.74 17.65 30.28
N ASP A 39 -35.09 16.60 29.56
CA ASP A 39 -34.80 16.51 28.13
C ASP A 39 -35.70 17.45 27.30
N LYS A 40 -35.43 17.53 25.99
CA LYS A 40 -36.23 18.35 25.05
C LYS A 40 -37.68 17.87 24.91
N GLY A 41 -37.98 16.61 25.24
CA GLY A 41 -39.33 16.04 25.27
C GLY A 41 -40.08 16.30 26.59
N GLY A 42 -39.42 16.94 27.56
CA GLY A 42 -39.98 17.27 28.86
C GLY A 42 -39.90 16.16 29.91
N LYS A 43 -39.27 15.01 29.61
CA LYS A 43 -39.07 13.91 30.55
C LYS A 43 -37.94 14.24 31.54
N GLU A 44 -38.18 13.93 32.81
CA GLU A 44 -37.19 14.15 33.88
C GLU A 44 -36.37 12.88 34.13
N ILE A 45 -35.04 13.01 34.08
CA ILE A 45 -34.07 11.96 34.36
C ILE A 45 -33.40 12.26 35.71
N PRO A 46 -33.44 11.36 36.71
CA PRO A 46 -32.81 11.58 38.00
C PRO A 46 -31.27 11.51 37.88
N LEU A 47 -30.59 12.57 38.33
CA LEU A 47 -29.12 12.64 38.31
C LEU A 47 -28.49 12.21 39.64
N GLY A 48 -29.23 12.33 40.75
CA GLY A 48 -28.81 11.94 42.10
C GLY A 48 -28.88 13.12 43.08
N THR A 49 -28.23 12.96 44.24
CA THR A 49 -28.22 13.97 45.32
C THR A 49 -26.92 14.76 45.41
N ASP A 50 -25.87 14.32 44.72
CA ASP A 50 -24.56 14.98 44.65
C ASP A 50 -24.47 15.87 43.40
N LEU A 51 -24.06 17.14 43.58
CA LEU A 51 -24.02 18.12 42.50
C LEU A 51 -22.92 17.83 41.47
N SER A 52 -21.76 17.35 41.91
CA SER A 52 -20.61 17.06 41.06
C SER A 52 -20.90 15.86 40.17
N LEU A 53 -21.47 14.79 40.75
CA LEU A 53 -21.93 13.62 39.98
C LEU A 53 -23.09 13.97 39.04
N ALA A 54 -23.98 14.88 39.45
CA ALA A 54 -25.06 15.34 38.59
C ALA A 54 -24.54 16.12 37.37
N ARG A 55 -23.48 16.92 37.53
CA ARG A 55 -22.82 17.65 36.42
C ARG A 55 -22.16 16.69 35.42
N LEU A 56 -21.53 15.61 35.89
CA LEU A 56 -20.94 14.59 35.02
C LEU A 56 -22.00 13.88 34.19
N LYS A 57 -23.08 13.39 34.83
CA LYS A 57 -24.21 12.75 34.12
C LYS A 57 -24.91 13.71 33.15
N TRP A 58 -25.04 14.98 33.52
CA TRP A 58 -25.56 16.00 32.61
C TRP A 58 -24.68 16.16 31.37
N ALA A 59 -23.35 16.20 31.54
CA ALA A 59 -22.43 16.31 30.42
C ALA A 59 -22.49 15.09 29.49
N GLU A 60 -22.72 13.88 30.03
CA GLU A 60 -22.96 12.68 29.24
C GLU A 60 -24.29 12.73 28.46
N LEU A 61 -25.34 13.29 29.06
CA LEU A 61 -26.67 13.41 28.44
C LEU A 61 -26.73 14.53 27.38
N GLU A 62 -25.97 15.63 27.57
CA GLU A 62 -25.83 16.74 26.63
C GLU A 62 -24.69 16.55 25.62
N ALA A 63 -23.84 15.55 25.80
CA ALA A 63 -22.87 15.14 24.78
C ALA A 63 -23.67 14.69 23.56
N LYS A 64 -23.90 15.64 22.64
CA LYS A 64 -24.59 15.41 21.37
C LYS A 64 -23.99 14.15 20.75
N GLU A 65 -24.85 13.19 20.39
CA GLU A 65 -24.46 12.13 19.46
C GLU A 65 -23.66 12.76 18.33
N LYS A 66 -22.52 12.15 17.98
CA LYS A 66 -21.65 12.65 16.91
C LYS A 66 -22.55 12.97 15.70
N PRO A 67 -22.43 14.16 15.08
CA PRO A 67 -23.26 14.51 13.94
C PRO A 67 -23.31 13.37 12.94
N LYS A 68 -24.52 12.94 12.56
CA LYS A 68 -24.74 11.76 11.68
C LYS A 68 -23.95 11.87 10.37
N ASP A 69 -23.73 13.09 9.90
CA ASP A 69 -22.95 13.39 8.70
C ASP A 69 -21.47 13.00 8.85
N LEU A 70 -20.89 13.07 10.06
CA LEU A 70 -19.49 12.72 10.32
C LEU A 70 -19.25 11.21 10.44
N VAL A 71 -20.29 10.41 10.67
CA VAL A 71 -20.20 8.95 10.81
C VAL A 71 -20.61 8.19 9.55
N THR A 72 -20.92 8.90 8.47
CA THR A 72 -21.19 8.31 7.15
C THR A 72 -19.89 8.08 6.40
N MET A 73 -19.76 6.94 5.70
CA MET A 73 -18.53 6.59 5.00
C MET A 73 -18.10 7.64 3.96
N SER A 74 -19.03 8.35 3.32
CA SER A 74 -18.73 9.46 2.43
C SER A 74 -17.80 10.50 3.08
N ALA A 75 -18.20 11.05 4.23
CA ALA A 75 -17.41 12.04 4.97
C ALA A 75 -16.09 11.46 5.49
N ILE A 76 -16.07 10.17 5.84
CA ILE A 76 -14.85 9.48 6.29
C ILE A 76 -13.87 9.32 5.14
N PHE A 77 -14.34 8.95 3.95
CA PHE A 77 -13.51 8.88 2.75
C PHE A 77 -12.95 10.26 2.39
N ASP A 78 -13.78 11.31 2.39
CA ASP A 78 -13.33 12.69 2.10
C ASP A 78 -12.22 13.13 3.07
N ARG A 79 -12.43 12.88 4.37
CA ARG A 79 -11.42 13.19 5.39
C ARG A 79 -10.16 12.36 5.21
N TYR A 80 -10.26 11.09 4.84
CA TYR A 80 -9.12 10.21 4.59
C TYR A 80 -8.30 10.65 3.38
N GLU A 81 -8.99 11.01 2.29
CA GLU A 81 -8.39 11.56 1.09
C GLU A 81 -7.65 12.87 1.37
N ARG A 82 -8.19 13.73 2.24
CA ARG A 82 -7.55 15.00 2.63
C ARG A 82 -6.38 14.83 3.60
N ASP A 83 -6.55 14.06 4.66
CA ASP A 83 -5.64 14.09 5.82
C ASP A 83 -4.58 12.98 5.80
N ILE A 84 -4.84 11.87 5.10
CA ILE A 84 -4.02 10.65 5.15
C ILE A 84 -3.32 10.37 3.82
N ILE A 85 -4.02 10.49 2.68
CA ILE A 85 -3.44 10.18 1.37
C ILE A 85 -2.20 11.04 1.07
N PRO A 86 -2.19 12.37 1.26
CA PRO A 86 -1.04 13.20 0.89
C PRO A 86 0.27 12.84 1.62
N LYS A 87 0.17 12.17 2.76
CA LYS A 87 1.32 11.70 3.57
C LYS A 87 1.93 10.40 3.04
N LYS A 88 1.28 9.70 2.11
CA LYS A 88 1.76 8.44 1.51
C LYS A 88 2.63 8.72 0.28
N ALA A 89 3.43 7.74 -0.14
CA ALA A 89 4.24 7.85 -1.36
C ALA A 89 3.35 8.10 -2.61
N PRO A 90 3.79 8.90 -3.61
CA PRO A 90 2.94 9.31 -4.74
C PRO A 90 2.27 8.15 -5.50
N ARG A 91 2.94 7.00 -5.63
CA ARG A 91 2.33 5.82 -6.26
C ARG A 91 1.18 5.26 -5.42
N THR A 92 1.41 5.11 -4.12
CA THR A 92 0.39 4.66 -3.15
C THR A 92 -0.79 5.61 -3.10
N GLN A 93 -0.57 6.93 -3.26
CA GLN A 93 -1.67 7.89 -3.35
C GLN A 93 -2.60 7.58 -4.52
N LYS A 94 -2.03 7.41 -5.73
CA LYS A 94 -2.79 7.08 -6.94
C LYS A 94 -3.54 5.75 -6.80
N ASP A 95 -2.89 4.73 -6.22
CA ASP A 95 -3.50 3.42 -6.00
C ASP A 95 -4.68 3.51 -5.01
N ASN A 96 -4.49 4.15 -3.85
CA ASN A 96 -5.53 4.34 -2.84
C ASN A 96 -6.72 5.17 -3.36
N LEU A 97 -6.48 6.24 -4.12
CA LEU A 97 -7.55 7.04 -4.73
C LEU A 97 -8.40 6.20 -5.70
N ALA A 98 -7.76 5.34 -6.50
CA ALA A 98 -8.46 4.43 -7.39
C ALA A 98 -9.27 3.37 -6.63
N GLU A 99 -8.74 2.88 -5.50
CA GLU A 99 -9.43 1.92 -4.62
C GLU A 99 -10.62 2.56 -3.91
N ILE A 100 -10.47 3.78 -3.36
CA ILE A 100 -11.56 4.51 -2.71
C ILE A 100 -12.69 4.81 -3.69
N ARG A 101 -12.38 5.15 -4.94
CA ARG A 101 -13.40 5.30 -5.99
C ARG A 101 -14.26 4.04 -6.13
N GLN A 102 -13.66 2.86 -6.04
CA GLN A 102 -14.39 1.58 -6.11
C GLN A 102 -15.17 1.28 -4.82
N LEU A 103 -14.62 1.65 -3.66
CA LEU A 103 -15.29 1.48 -2.37
C LEU A 103 -16.50 2.40 -2.22
N ARG A 104 -16.43 3.64 -2.72
CA ARG A 104 -17.53 4.62 -2.69
C ARG A 104 -18.78 4.07 -3.34
N ASN A 105 -18.65 3.42 -4.51
CA ASN A 105 -19.77 2.81 -5.22
C ASN A 105 -20.62 1.86 -4.36
N TYR A 106 -20.03 1.24 -3.32
CA TYR A 106 -20.72 0.26 -2.46
C TYR A 106 -21.00 0.78 -1.04
N PHE A 107 -20.08 1.56 -0.46
CA PHE A 107 -20.11 1.90 0.96
C PHE A 107 -20.44 3.36 1.25
N GLU A 108 -20.43 4.28 0.28
CA GLU A 108 -20.47 5.73 0.52
C GLU A 108 -21.63 6.19 1.40
N LYS A 109 -22.82 5.62 1.21
CA LYS A 109 -24.04 5.98 1.95
C LYS A 109 -24.19 5.25 3.30
N ALA A 110 -23.33 4.29 3.59
CA ALA A 110 -23.43 3.50 4.81
C ALA A 110 -22.92 4.29 6.02
N PRO A 111 -23.58 4.22 7.19
CA PRO A 111 -22.96 4.61 8.44
C PRO A 111 -21.83 3.63 8.76
N ILE A 112 -20.73 4.14 9.33
CA ILE A 112 -19.54 3.32 9.65
C ILE A 112 -19.88 2.11 10.53
N ASP A 113 -20.76 2.31 11.52
CA ASP A 113 -21.19 1.25 12.45
C ASP A 113 -22.19 0.26 11.82
N GLY A 114 -22.72 0.56 10.64
CA GLY A 114 -23.60 -0.34 9.88
C GLY A 114 -22.87 -1.30 8.95
N ILE A 115 -21.54 -1.18 8.81
CA ILE A 115 -20.75 -2.07 7.96
C ILE A 115 -20.36 -3.32 8.74
N THR A 116 -20.76 -4.48 8.23
CA THR A 116 -20.48 -5.79 8.83
C THR A 116 -19.47 -6.57 7.98
N PRO A 117 -18.82 -7.60 8.54
CA PRO A 117 -17.97 -8.50 7.75
C PRO A 117 -18.70 -9.15 6.57
N ALA A 118 -20.01 -9.40 6.70
CA ALA A 118 -20.83 -9.92 5.62
C ALA A 118 -20.95 -8.93 4.45
N HIS A 119 -21.03 -7.62 4.70
CA HIS A 119 -21.02 -6.59 3.66
C HIS A 119 -19.67 -6.56 2.92
N VAL A 120 -18.56 -6.66 3.66
CA VAL A 120 -17.21 -6.71 3.07
C VAL A 120 -17.02 -7.97 2.21
N ALA A 121 -17.52 -9.13 2.68
CA ALA A 121 -17.50 -10.37 1.90
C ALA A 121 -18.35 -10.28 0.63
N LYS A 122 -19.57 -9.70 0.70
CA LYS A 122 -20.40 -9.45 -0.49
C LYS A 122 -19.70 -8.55 -1.51
N TYR A 123 -19.06 -7.48 -1.05
CA TYR A 123 -18.25 -6.62 -1.93
C TYR A 123 -17.12 -7.39 -2.60
N ARG A 124 -16.37 -8.20 -1.83
CA ARG A 124 -15.29 -9.06 -2.36
C ARG A 124 -15.80 -9.97 -3.48
N ASP A 125 -16.91 -10.65 -3.25
CA ASP A 125 -17.43 -11.69 -4.13
C ASP A 125 -18.11 -11.10 -5.38
N ALA A 126 -18.68 -9.91 -5.28
CA ALA A 126 -19.24 -9.19 -6.42
C ALA A 126 -18.18 -8.57 -7.35
N ARG A 127 -16.92 -8.43 -6.88
CA ARG A 127 -15.86 -7.77 -7.65
C ARG A 127 -15.28 -8.70 -8.71
N THR A 128 -15.41 -8.33 -9.98
CA THR A 128 -14.86 -9.07 -11.14
C THR A 128 -13.33 -9.18 -11.14
N ALA A 129 -12.62 -8.26 -10.48
CA ALA A 129 -11.17 -8.25 -10.35
C ALA A 129 -10.75 -8.73 -8.94
N PRO A 130 -10.57 -10.04 -8.70
CA PRO A 130 -10.44 -10.60 -7.35
C PRO A 130 -9.22 -10.09 -6.58
N VAL A 131 -8.09 -9.89 -7.27
CA VAL A 131 -6.89 -9.32 -6.66
C VAL A 131 -7.09 -7.85 -6.30
N ARG A 132 -7.84 -7.08 -7.12
CA ARG A 132 -8.15 -5.68 -6.82
C ARG A 132 -9.10 -5.57 -5.64
N ALA A 133 -10.09 -6.46 -5.50
CA ALA A 133 -10.92 -6.56 -4.30
C ALA A 133 -10.08 -6.70 -3.03
N ASN A 134 -9.04 -7.56 -3.02
CA ASN A 134 -8.16 -7.69 -1.86
C ASN A 134 -7.45 -6.37 -1.50
N ARG A 135 -7.04 -5.58 -2.51
CA ARG A 135 -6.39 -4.28 -2.31
C ARG A 135 -7.38 -3.23 -1.81
N GLU A 136 -8.55 -3.16 -2.44
CA GLU A 136 -9.67 -2.31 -2.04
C GLU A 136 -10.07 -2.58 -0.57
N ILE A 137 -10.22 -3.84 -0.17
CA ILE A 137 -10.52 -4.24 1.21
C ILE A 137 -9.38 -3.90 2.18
N ALA A 138 -8.11 -4.02 1.75
CA ALA A 138 -6.98 -3.61 2.58
C ALA A 138 -7.00 -2.09 2.86
N THR A 139 -7.37 -1.28 1.86
CA THR A 139 -7.56 0.16 2.01
C THR A 139 -8.76 0.48 2.88
N LEU A 140 -9.91 -0.21 2.69
CA LEU A 140 -11.07 -0.07 3.57
C LEU A 140 -10.72 -0.39 5.04
N SER A 141 -9.98 -1.47 5.26
CA SER A 141 -9.49 -1.86 6.59
C SER A 141 -8.65 -0.75 7.23
N HIS A 142 -7.75 -0.13 6.49
CA HIS A 142 -6.96 1.00 7.00
C HIS A 142 -7.85 2.22 7.28
N ILE A 143 -8.82 2.51 6.43
CA ILE A 143 -9.76 3.62 6.63
C ILE A 143 -10.56 3.41 7.93
N PHE A 144 -11.04 2.20 8.19
CA PHE A 144 -11.73 1.84 9.42
C PHE A 144 -10.87 2.06 10.67
N ASN A 145 -9.61 1.63 10.65
CA ASN A 145 -8.72 1.85 11.79
C ASN A 145 -8.45 3.34 12.04
N ILE A 146 -8.25 4.14 10.98
CA ILE A 146 -8.10 5.59 11.12
C ILE A 146 -9.38 6.25 11.64
N ALA A 147 -10.56 5.79 11.19
CA ALA A 147 -11.82 6.29 11.72
C ALA A 147 -12.00 5.97 13.22
N ARG A 148 -11.47 4.84 13.69
CA ARG A 148 -11.37 4.53 15.13
C ARG A 148 -10.43 5.50 15.86
N GLU A 149 -9.26 5.80 15.30
CA GLU A 149 -8.32 6.79 15.87
C GLU A 149 -8.93 8.20 15.94
N TRP A 150 -9.77 8.56 14.95
CA TRP A 150 -10.56 9.80 14.97
C TRP A 150 -11.73 9.76 15.96
N GLY A 151 -11.92 8.65 16.67
CA GLY A 151 -13.01 8.45 17.60
C GLY A 151 -14.37 8.41 16.92
N LEU A 152 -14.49 8.09 15.62
CA LEU A 152 -15.77 8.06 14.91
C LEU A 152 -16.55 6.77 15.20
N THR A 153 -15.86 5.65 15.38
CA THR A 153 -16.43 4.36 15.78
C THR A 153 -15.61 3.70 16.89
N THR A 154 -16.27 2.93 17.76
CA THR A 154 -15.63 2.04 18.74
C THR A 154 -15.66 0.58 18.29
N ASN A 155 -16.38 0.26 17.20
CA ASN A 155 -16.55 -1.10 16.72
C ASN A 155 -15.22 -1.67 16.23
N GLU A 156 -15.13 -2.99 16.28
CA GLU A 156 -14.04 -3.71 15.64
C GLU A 156 -14.08 -3.50 14.12
N ASN A 157 -12.91 -3.59 13.50
CA ASN A 157 -12.79 -3.38 12.06
C ASN A 157 -13.46 -4.54 11.30
N PRO A 158 -14.51 -4.28 10.50
CA PRO A 158 -15.30 -5.32 9.87
C PRO A 158 -14.55 -6.06 8.75
N CYS A 159 -13.39 -5.55 8.32
CA CYS A 159 -12.54 -6.25 7.36
C CYS A 159 -11.70 -7.36 8.02
N GLN A 160 -11.56 -7.35 9.36
CA GLN A 160 -10.83 -8.39 10.07
C GLN A 160 -11.59 -9.72 9.99
N GLY A 161 -10.87 -10.82 9.82
CA GLY A 161 -11.45 -12.16 9.66
C GLY A 161 -12.08 -12.43 8.28
N VAL A 162 -12.23 -11.43 7.41
CA VAL A 162 -12.76 -11.65 6.06
C VAL A 162 -11.69 -12.34 5.20
N ARG A 163 -12.03 -13.54 4.70
CA ARG A 163 -11.17 -14.31 3.81
C ARG A 163 -10.81 -13.49 2.56
N LYS A 164 -9.52 -13.47 2.21
CA LYS A 164 -9.05 -12.85 0.95
C LYS A 164 -9.19 -13.81 -0.22
N ASN A 165 -9.35 -13.27 -1.42
CA ASN A 165 -9.25 -14.06 -2.65
C ASN A 165 -7.84 -14.65 -2.77
N LYS A 166 -7.72 -15.88 -3.25
CA LYS A 166 -6.42 -16.53 -3.46
C LYS A 166 -5.67 -15.78 -4.56
N GLU A 167 -4.47 -15.29 -4.24
CA GLU A 167 -3.58 -14.65 -5.21
C GLU A 167 -2.54 -15.67 -5.67
N VAL A 168 -2.52 -15.95 -6.98
CA VAL A 168 -1.47 -16.76 -7.61
C VAL A 168 -0.41 -15.80 -8.14
N PRO A 169 0.85 -15.88 -7.65
CA PRO A 169 1.93 -15.10 -8.23
C PRO A 169 2.07 -15.41 -9.72
N ARG A 170 2.28 -14.37 -10.53
CA ARG A 170 2.64 -14.54 -11.95
C ARG A 170 3.79 -15.53 -12.05
N ASP A 171 3.70 -16.51 -12.96
CA ASP A 171 4.74 -17.51 -13.18
C ASP A 171 5.20 -17.46 -14.64
N PHE A 172 6.30 -16.74 -14.87
CA PHE A 172 6.85 -16.54 -16.21
C PHE A 172 8.38 -16.57 -16.13
N TYR A 173 8.97 -17.49 -16.89
CA TYR A 173 10.41 -17.57 -17.11
C TYR A 173 10.73 -17.18 -18.56
N ALA A 174 11.61 -16.19 -18.71
CA ALA A 174 12.17 -15.79 -19.99
C ALA A 174 13.41 -16.66 -20.27
N ASN A 175 13.22 -17.75 -20.99
CA ASN A 175 14.32 -18.56 -21.49
C ASN A 175 15.13 -17.78 -22.55
N ASP A 176 16.24 -18.35 -23.00
CA ASP A 176 17.19 -17.64 -23.85
C ASP A 176 16.63 -17.32 -25.24
N ALA A 177 15.69 -18.13 -25.76
CA ALA A 177 14.98 -17.83 -27.00
C ALA A 177 14.13 -16.55 -26.87
N ILE A 178 13.34 -16.44 -25.80
CA ILE A 178 12.51 -15.25 -25.54
C ILE A 178 13.39 -14.03 -25.25
N TRP A 179 14.43 -14.20 -24.43
CA TRP A 179 15.38 -13.13 -24.11
C TRP A 179 16.05 -12.60 -25.38
N SER A 180 16.64 -13.49 -26.18
CA SER A 180 17.39 -13.13 -27.39
C SER A 180 16.50 -12.46 -28.42
N ALA A 181 15.25 -12.92 -28.59
CA ALA A 181 14.31 -12.31 -29.52
C ALA A 181 14.02 -10.83 -29.18
N VAL A 182 13.75 -10.52 -27.91
CA VAL A 182 13.51 -9.13 -27.48
C VAL A 182 14.81 -8.33 -27.48
N TYR A 183 15.92 -8.91 -27.02
CA TYR A 183 17.22 -8.25 -26.96
C TYR A 183 17.72 -7.85 -28.36
N ALA A 184 17.45 -8.66 -29.39
CA ALA A 184 17.81 -8.36 -30.77
C ALA A 184 17.12 -7.08 -31.30
N LYS A 185 15.90 -6.79 -30.83
CA LYS A 185 15.12 -5.60 -31.21
C LYS A 185 15.34 -4.39 -30.30
N ALA A 186 16.03 -4.59 -29.18
CA ALA A 186 16.25 -3.54 -28.20
C ALA A 186 17.26 -2.48 -28.71
N VAL A 187 16.92 -1.21 -28.51
CA VAL A 187 17.85 -0.08 -28.66
C VAL A 187 18.96 -0.14 -27.60
N GLY A 188 20.07 0.57 -27.84
CA GLY A 188 21.28 0.45 -27.01
C GLY A 188 21.03 0.63 -25.52
N GLU A 189 20.31 1.68 -25.14
CA GLU A 189 20.03 1.96 -23.73
C GLU A 189 18.97 1.03 -23.12
N LEU A 190 18.16 0.35 -23.95
CA LEU A 190 17.29 -0.71 -23.47
C LEU A 190 18.10 -1.99 -23.20
N LYS A 191 19.07 -2.32 -24.04
CA LYS A 191 20.00 -3.44 -23.81
C LYS A 191 20.76 -3.26 -22.50
N ASP A 192 21.32 -2.07 -22.26
CA ASP A 192 21.98 -1.76 -20.99
C ASP A 192 21.03 -1.89 -19.80
N ALA A 193 19.77 -1.48 -19.95
CA ALA A 193 18.78 -1.61 -18.88
C ALA A 193 18.45 -3.08 -18.61
N MET A 194 18.32 -3.91 -19.65
CA MET A 194 18.12 -5.36 -19.52
C MET A 194 19.30 -6.02 -18.82
N ASP A 195 20.53 -5.72 -19.27
CA ASP A 195 21.74 -6.33 -18.73
C ASP A 195 22.00 -5.88 -17.29
N LEU A 196 21.83 -4.60 -16.97
CA LEU A 196 21.89 -4.13 -15.58
C LEU A 196 20.82 -4.78 -14.71
N ALA A 197 19.57 -4.87 -15.18
CA ALA A 197 18.50 -5.51 -14.42
C ALA A 197 18.76 -7.00 -14.15
N TYR A 198 19.34 -7.70 -15.12
CA TYR A 198 19.70 -9.10 -15.02
C TYR A 198 20.88 -9.31 -14.07
N LEU A 199 22.02 -8.64 -14.31
CA LEU A 199 23.26 -8.83 -13.56
C LEU A 199 23.16 -8.33 -12.11
N THR A 200 22.33 -7.31 -11.84
CA THR A 200 22.13 -6.80 -10.47
C THR A 200 20.93 -7.43 -9.77
N GLY A 201 20.04 -8.10 -10.50
CA GLY A 201 18.76 -8.60 -10.00
C GLY A 201 17.83 -7.50 -9.45
N GLN A 202 18.06 -6.21 -9.72
CA GLN A 202 17.31 -5.11 -9.09
C GLN A 202 15.95 -4.81 -9.75
N ARG A 203 15.10 -4.04 -9.06
CA ARG A 203 13.79 -3.64 -9.60
C ARG A 203 13.98 -2.58 -10.69
N PRO A 204 13.08 -2.48 -11.68
CA PRO A 204 13.26 -1.54 -12.80
C PRO A 204 13.41 -0.08 -12.35
N ALA A 205 12.67 0.32 -11.31
CA ALA A 205 12.76 1.66 -10.74
C ALA A 205 14.06 1.94 -9.98
N ASP A 206 14.74 0.91 -9.48
CA ASP A 206 16.04 1.00 -8.82
C ASP A 206 17.17 1.02 -9.88
N VAL A 207 17.05 0.22 -10.96
CA VAL A 207 17.99 0.23 -12.10
C VAL A 207 18.02 1.59 -12.80
N LEU A 208 16.86 2.20 -13.06
CA LEU A 208 16.73 3.52 -13.72
C LEU A 208 17.36 4.70 -12.96
N VAL A 209 17.81 4.50 -11.73
CA VAL A 209 18.38 5.55 -10.89
C VAL A 209 19.84 5.29 -10.53
N MET A 210 20.45 4.21 -11.02
CA MET A 210 21.86 3.91 -10.79
C MET A 210 22.74 4.99 -11.44
N ARG A 211 23.74 5.44 -10.70
CA ARG A 211 24.67 6.50 -11.08
C ARG A 211 26.10 6.01 -10.97
N ARG A 212 27.00 6.65 -11.71
CA ARG A 212 28.45 6.43 -11.59
C ARG A 212 28.95 6.73 -10.17
N ASP A 213 28.33 7.70 -9.51
CA ASP A 213 28.67 8.10 -8.14
C ASP A 213 28.25 7.06 -7.09
N ASP A 214 27.44 6.06 -7.47
CA ASP A 214 27.09 4.95 -6.57
C ASP A 214 28.19 3.86 -6.56
N ILE A 215 29.25 4.02 -7.37
CA ILE A 215 30.37 3.09 -7.45
C ILE A 215 31.43 3.49 -6.41
N GLU A 216 31.69 2.61 -5.46
CA GLU A 216 32.67 2.81 -4.39
C GLU A 216 33.67 1.66 -4.38
N GLY A 217 34.91 1.94 -4.81
CA GLY A 217 35.94 0.91 -4.99
C GLY A 217 35.47 -0.16 -5.99
N ASN A 218 35.52 -1.42 -5.57
CA ASN A 218 35.13 -2.58 -6.38
C ASN A 218 33.63 -2.95 -6.25
N ALA A 219 32.73 -2.00 -5.99
CA ALA A 219 31.31 -2.33 -5.83
C ALA A 219 30.37 -1.23 -6.32
N LEU A 220 29.27 -1.64 -6.95
CA LEU A 220 28.10 -0.81 -7.18
C LEU A 220 27.20 -0.80 -5.94
N GLY A 221 27.05 0.36 -5.32
CA GLY A 221 26.10 0.60 -4.25
C GLY A 221 24.67 0.68 -4.76
N VAL A 222 23.75 -0.01 -4.08
CA VAL A 222 22.31 0.03 -4.39
C VAL A 222 21.51 0.27 -3.12
N LYS A 223 20.67 1.32 -3.13
CA LYS A 223 19.66 1.57 -2.10
C LYS A 223 18.26 1.39 -2.68
N GLN A 224 17.63 0.25 -2.37
CA GLN A 224 16.31 -0.08 -2.90
C GLN A 224 15.24 0.90 -2.40
N LYS A 225 14.44 1.48 -3.31
CA LYS A 225 13.42 2.47 -2.93
C LYS A 225 12.25 1.87 -2.14
N LYS A 226 11.86 0.64 -2.45
CA LYS A 226 10.66 0.01 -1.86
C LYS A 226 10.88 -0.49 -0.43
N THR A 227 12.05 -1.06 -0.16
CA THR A 227 12.38 -1.76 1.09
C THR A 227 13.48 -1.06 1.88
N HIS A 228 14.13 -0.05 1.31
CA HIS A 228 15.27 0.67 1.88
C HIS A 228 16.51 -0.18 2.18
N LYS A 229 16.55 -1.43 1.70
CA LYS A 229 17.74 -2.29 1.75
C LYS A 229 18.91 -1.66 1.01
N LYS A 230 20.09 -1.75 1.60
CA LYS A 230 21.37 -1.35 1.00
C LYS A 230 22.14 -2.60 0.59
N LEU A 231 22.70 -2.58 -0.61
CA LEU A 231 23.51 -3.65 -1.19
C LEU A 231 24.77 -3.04 -1.79
N ARG A 232 25.83 -3.85 -1.84
CA ARG A 232 27.07 -3.55 -2.56
C ARG A 232 27.35 -4.74 -3.47
N ILE A 233 27.16 -4.56 -4.77
CA ILE A 233 27.30 -5.62 -5.76
C ILE A 233 28.71 -5.53 -6.34
N MET A 234 29.50 -6.60 -6.19
CA MET A 234 30.91 -6.61 -6.56
C MET A 234 31.08 -6.47 -8.07
N LEU A 235 32.05 -5.65 -8.49
CA LEU A 235 32.40 -5.45 -9.90
C LEU A 235 33.49 -6.40 -10.38
N GLU A 236 34.30 -6.92 -9.45
CA GLU A 236 35.29 -7.97 -9.63
C GLU A 236 35.13 -8.99 -8.51
N VAL A 237 35.29 -10.27 -8.83
CA VAL A 237 35.24 -11.40 -7.88
C VAL A 237 36.55 -12.16 -8.03
N ASP A 238 37.23 -12.42 -6.92
CA ASP A 238 38.53 -13.12 -6.89
C ASP A 238 39.59 -12.52 -7.85
N GLY A 239 39.58 -11.19 -8.01
CA GLY A 239 40.50 -10.47 -8.89
C GLY A 239 40.15 -10.52 -10.38
N VAL A 240 38.99 -11.08 -10.74
CA VAL A 240 38.50 -11.18 -12.12
C VAL A 240 37.32 -10.23 -12.33
N GLU A 241 37.37 -9.42 -13.40
CA GLU A 241 36.27 -8.53 -13.80
C GLU A 241 34.99 -9.35 -13.99
N SER A 242 33.95 -9.03 -13.22
CA SER A 242 32.64 -9.63 -13.38
C SER A 242 31.96 -9.11 -14.64
N SER A 243 30.96 -9.83 -15.15
CA SER A 243 30.13 -9.33 -16.27
C SER A 243 29.48 -7.98 -15.96
N LEU A 244 29.17 -7.70 -14.68
CA LEU A 244 28.65 -6.40 -14.25
C LEU A 244 29.72 -5.31 -14.34
N GLY A 245 30.94 -5.59 -13.89
CA GLY A 245 32.09 -4.68 -14.01
C GLY A 245 32.36 -4.32 -15.47
N ALA A 246 32.44 -5.32 -16.34
CA ALA A 246 32.65 -5.14 -17.77
C ALA A 246 31.53 -4.31 -18.43
N LEU A 247 30.26 -4.55 -18.06
CA LEU A 247 29.12 -3.78 -18.55
C LEU A 247 29.20 -2.31 -18.10
N ILE A 248 29.42 -2.08 -16.80
CA ILE A 248 29.50 -0.72 -16.25
C ILE A 248 30.65 0.04 -16.90
N ARG A 249 31.81 -0.58 -17.06
CA ARG A 249 32.96 0.03 -17.74
C ARG A 249 32.60 0.47 -19.16
N LYS A 250 31.98 -0.39 -19.97
CA LYS A 250 31.50 -0.04 -21.32
C LYS A 250 30.48 1.11 -21.31
N ILE A 251 29.54 1.09 -20.37
CA ILE A 251 28.54 2.16 -20.23
C ILE A 251 29.23 3.49 -19.88
N LEU A 252 30.19 3.49 -18.95
CA LEU A 252 30.93 4.69 -18.53
C LEU A 252 31.79 5.24 -19.66
N GLU A 253 32.51 4.38 -20.39
CA GLU A 253 33.29 4.76 -21.57
C GLU A 253 32.39 5.45 -22.62
N ARG A 254 31.24 4.85 -22.96
CA ARG A 254 30.29 5.42 -23.91
C ARG A 254 29.68 6.73 -23.41
N ASN A 255 29.38 6.81 -22.12
CA ASN A 255 28.75 7.99 -21.51
C ASN A 255 29.76 9.10 -21.16
N ALA A 256 31.06 8.91 -21.39
CA ALA A 256 32.11 9.82 -20.92
C ALA A 256 31.95 11.27 -21.41
N LEU A 257 31.37 11.45 -22.61
CA LEU A 257 31.12 12.77 -23.20
C LEU A 257 29.86 13.46 -22.66
N HIS A 258 29.05 12.78 -21.86
CA HIS A 258 27.81 13.32 -21.31
C HIS A 258 28.00 13.79 -19.86
N GLY A 259 27.46 14.97 -19.52
CA GLY A 259 27.50 15.49 -18.14
C GLY A 259 26.56 14.79 -17.16
N SER A 260 25.73 13.85 -17.63
CA SER A 260 24.76 13.16 -16.78
C SER A 260 25.44 12.05 -15.96
N PRO A 261 25.20 11.97 -14.64
CA PRO A 261 25.82 10.96 -13.78
C PRO A 261 25.13 9.58 -13.84
N TYR A 262 24.00 9.46 -14.53
CA TYR A 262 23.23 8.21 -14.59
C TYR A 262 23.89 7.21 -15.55
N LEU A 263 23.79 5.92 -15.23
CA LEU A 263 24.30 4.86 -16.12
C LEU A 263 23.44 4.69 -17.38
N LEU A 264 22.11 4.76 -17.23
CA LEU A 264 21.18 4.64 -18.36
C LEU A 264 20.90 6.00 -19.01
N LEU A 265 21.60 6.26 -20.12
CA LEU A 265 21.44 7.44 -20.96
C LEU A 265 20.98 7.05 -22.36
N THR A 266 20.22 7.93 -23.01
CA THR A 266 20.01 7.87 -24.46
C THR A 266 21.28 8.28 -25.20
N GLU A 267 21.34 8.03 -26.51
CA GLU A 267 22.44 8.48 -27.38
C GLU A 267 22.71 9.99 -27.29
N SER A 268 21.67 10.79 -27.07
CA SER A 268 21.80 12.25 -26.84
C SER A 268 22.21 12.65 -25.41
N GLY A 269 22.58 11.69 -24.55
CA GLY A 269 23.00 11.93 -23.17
C GLY A 269 21.88 12.21 -22.17
N LYS A 270 20.61 12.10 -22.57
CA LYS A 270 19.47 12.28 -21.67
C LYS A 270 19.24 11.03 -20.83
N ARG A 271 18.94 11.23 -19.55
CA ARG A 271 18.59 10.11 -18.66
C ARG A 271 17.34 9.38 -19.15
N VAL A 272 17.40 8.05 -19.19
CA VAL A 272 16.23 7.20 -19.48
C VAL A 272 15.21 7.32 -18.34
N THR A 273 13.97 7.67 -18.70
CA THR A 273 12.85 7.74 -17.76
C THR A 273 12.06 6.42 -17.72
N ALA A 274 11.22 6.24 -16.71
CA ALA A 274 10.35 5.07 -16.62
C ALA A 274 9.36 4.95 -17.80
N SER A 275 8.89 6.08 -18.34
CA SER A 275 8.02 6.07 -19.53
C SER A 275 8.80 5.64 -20.76
N MET A 276 10.01 6.18 -20.96
CA MET A 276 10.87 5.81 -22.08
C MET A 276 11.23 4.33 -22.05
N LEU A 277 11.63 3.80 -20.88
CA LEU A 277 11.91 2.38 -20.73
C LEU A 277 10.70 1.51 -21.08
N ARG A 278 9.51 1.91 -20.63
CA ARG A 278 8.28 1.19 -20.94
C ARG A 278 7.99 1.18 -22.44
N HIS A 279 8.00 2.34 -23.09
CA HIS A 279 7.71 2.43 -24.52
C HIS A 279 8.71 1.62 -25.33
N ARG A 280 10.01 1.77 -25.08
CA ARG A 280 11.04 1.00 -25.79
C ARG A 280 10.93 -0.51 -25.56
N TRP A 281 10.54 -0.93 -24.36
CA TRP A 281 10.26 -2.34 -24.09
C TRP A 281 9.07 -2.84 -24.89
N ASP A 282 7.98 -2.08 -24.90
CA ASP A 282 6.77 -2.41 -25.65
C ASP A 282 7.10 -2.48 -27.15
N ASP A 283 7.83 -1.50 -27.72
CA ASP A 283 8.28 -1.46 -29.11
C ASP A 283 9.15 -2.69 -29.47
N ALA A 284 10.22 -2.95 -28.70
CA ALA A 284 11.13 -4.07 -28.96
C ALA A 284 10.41 -5.42 -28.88
N ARG A 285 9.49 -5.57 -27.92
CA ARG A 285 8.68 -6.78 -27.76
C ARG A 285 7.70 -6.96 -28.91
N GLU A 286 7.00 -5.90 -29.33
CA GLU A 286 6.06 -5.96 -30.46
C GLU A 286 6.76 -6.33 -31.76
N GLU A 287 7.94 -5.76 -32.04
CA GLU A 287 8.75 -6.16 -33.21
C GLU A 287 9.23 -7.61 -33.11
N ALA A 288 9.66 -8.07 -31.93
CA ALA A 288 10.05 -9.46 -31.73
C ALA A 288 8.88 -10.45 -31.90
N VAL A 289 7.66 -10.05 -31.53
CA VAL A 289 6.44 -10.82 -31.80
C VAL A 289 6.18 -10.92 -33.30
N LYS A 290 6.29 -9.82 -34.04
CA LYS A 290 6.08 -9.80 -35.50
C LYS A 290 7.05 -10.74 -36.21
N ASP A 291 8.33 -10.70 -35.84
CA ASP A 291 9.35 -11.60 -36.39
C ASP A 291 9.03 -13.08 -36.12
N ALA A 292 8.66 -13.43 -34.88
CA ALA A 292 8.32 -14.81 -34.53
C ALA A 292 7.07 -15.30 -35.29
N VAL A 293 6.06 -14.44 -35.46
CA VAL A 293 4.87 -14.74 -36.27
C VAL A 293 5.25 -14.95 -37.75
N ALA A 294 6.09 -14.09 -38.31
CA ALA A 294 6.56 -14.21 -39.69
C ALA A 294 7.37 -15.49 -39.92
N ALA A 295 8.11 -15.95 -38.89
CA ALA A 295 8.81 -17.24 -38.90
C ALA A 295 7.89 -18.46 -38.65
N GLY A 296 6.59 -18.25 -38.42
CA GLY A 296 5.62 -19.31 -38.17
C GLY A 296 5.58 -19.85 -36.73
N ASP A 297 6.35 -19.28 -35.80
CA ASP A 297 6.42 -19.72 -34.40
C ASP A 297 5.43 -18.95 -33.51
N GLN A 298 4.16 -19.35 -33.58
CA GLN A 298 3.08 -18.74 -32.80
C GLN A 298 3.25 -18.93 -31.29
N VAL A 299 3.93 -20.00 -30.86
CA VAL A 299 4.17 -20.28 -29.45
C VAL A 299 5.19 -19.28 -28.90
N LEU A 300 6.31 -19.10 -29.59
CA LEU A 300 7.32 -18.11 -29.23
C LEU A 300 6.74 -16.70 -29.26
N ALA A 301 5.99 -16.34 -30.31
CA ALA A 301 5.31 -15.06 -30.42
C ALA A 301 4.42 -14.77 -29.21
N SER A 302 3.56 -15.73 -28.83
CA SER A 302 2.70 -15.59 -27.65
C SER A 302 3.49 -15.41 -26.35
N ARG A 303 4.59 -16.17 -26.18
CA ARG A 303 5.45 -16.06 -25.00
C ARG A 303 6.23 -14.75 -24.95
N ILE A 304 6.75 -14.26 -26.06
CA ILE A 304 7.39 -12.95 -26.17
C ILE A 304 6.38 -11.86 -25.79
N GLY A 305 5.16 -11.91 -26.33
CA GLY A 305 4.10 -10.95 -26.01
C GLY A 305 3.74 -10.90 -24.53
N GLN A 306 3.95 -12.00 -23.80
CA GLN A 306 3.76 -12.04 -22.35
C GLN A 306 4.96 -11.51 -21.57
N PHE A 307 6.17 -11.44 -22.13
CA PHE A 307 7.38 -11.07 -21.41
C PHE A 307 7.34 -9.61 -20.94
N GLN A 308 7.48 -9.39 -19.63
CA GLN A 308 7.53 -8.05 -19.04
C GLN A 308 8.93 -7.77 -18.50
N PHE A 309 9.38 -6.52 -18.56
CA PHE A 309 10.71 -6.14 -18.05
C PHE A 309 10.93 -6.56 -16.58
N ARG A 310 9.87 -6.58 -15.76
CA ARG A 310 9.96 -7.03 -14.36
C ARG A 310 10.26 -8.53 -14.20
N ASP A 311 10.07 -9.32 -15.25
CA ASP A 311 10.33 -10.77 -15.27
C ASP A 311 11.84 -11.08 -15.41
N ILE A 312 12.67 -10.09 -15.76
CA ILE A 312 14.14 -10.19 -15.76
C ILE A 312 14.69 -10.52 -14.37
N ARG A 313 14.10 -9.92 -13.32
CA ARG A 313 14.55 -10.14 -11.94
C ARG A 313 14.30 -11.60 -11.47
N PRO A 314 13.12 -12.20 -11.68
CA PRO A 314 12.92 -13.64 -11.52
C PRO A 314 13.83 -14.51 -12.40
N LYS A 315 14.14 -14.12 -13.65
CA LYS A 315 15.13 -14.83 -14.48
C LYS A 315 16.49 -14.88 -13.77
N ALA A 316 17.02 -13.73 -13.37
CA ALA A 316 18.28 -13.62 -12.63
C ALA A 316 18.29 -14.49 -11.36
N ALA A 317 17.24 -14.41 -10.55
CA ALA A 317 17.13 -15.23 -9.34
C ALA A 317 17.04 -16.74 -9.64
N SER A 318 16.45 -17.13 -10.77
CA SER A 318 16.30 -18.53 -11.16
C SER A 318 17.62 -19.15 -11.66
N GLU A 319 18.50 -18.33 -12.21
CA GLU A 319 19.77 -18.76 -12.81
C GLU A 319 20.95 -18.77 -11.82
N ILE A 320 20.76 -18.21 -10.62
CA ILE A 320 21.70 -18.35 -9.51
C ILE A 320 21.35 -19.64 -8.75
N THR A 321 22.22 -20.66 -8.78
CA THR A 321 21.93 -21.97 -8.16
C THR A 321 21.70 -21.88 -6.66
N ASP A 322 22.52 -21.09 -5.94
CA ASP A 322 22.38 -20.89 -4.50
C ASP A 322 21.24 -19.89 -4.19
N ILE A 323 20.25 -20.36 -3.42
CA ILE A 323 19.09 -19.55 -3.05
C ILE A 323 19.47 -18.41 -2.10
N ASP A 324 20.49 -18.58 -1.26
CA ASP A 324 20.91 -17.55 -0.31
C ASP A 324 21.62 -16.43 -1.04
N HIS A 325 22.50 -16.76 -1.99
CA HIS A 325 23.07 -15.77 -2.90
C HIS A 325 22.00 -15.04 -3.72
N ALA A 326 21.04 -15.75 -4.33
CA ALA A 326 19.94 -15.12 -5.06
C ALA A 326 19.12 -14.18 -4.16
N SER A 327 18.82 -14.61 -2.94
CA SER A 327 18.09 -13.83 -1.93
C SER A 327 18.85 -12.57 -1.52
N LEU A 328 20.16 -12.68 -1.31
CA LEU A 328 21.05 -11.57 -1.00
C LEU A 328 21.07 -10.53 -2.13
N LEU A 329 21.31 -10.98 -3.38
CA LEU A 329 21.34 -10.10 -4.56
C LEU A 329 20.01 -9.35 -4.73
N LEU A 330 18.88 -10.04 -4.52
CA LEU A 330 17.56 -9.43 -4.58
C LEU A 330 17.27 -8.53 -3.37
N GLY A 331 18.07 -8.56 -2.30
CA GLY A 331 17.83 -7.80 -1.08
C GLY A 331 16.62 -8.29 -0.30
N HIS A 332 16.35 -9.59 -0.30
CA HIS A 332 15.34 -10.21 0.55
C HIS A 332 15.92 -10.55 1.93
N THR A 333 15.09 -10.55 2.98
CA THR A 333 15.53 -10.89 4.36
C THR A 333 15.48 -12.38 4.64
N LYS A 334 14.68 -13.15 3.88
CA LYS A 334 14.52 -14.60 4.02
C LYS A 334 14.46 -15.23 2.64
N GLY A 335 15.02 -16.44 2.50
CA GLY A 335 14.99 -17.21 1.25
C GLY A 335 13.57 -17.54 0.75
N ASP A 336 12.60 -17.74 1.65
CA ASP A 336 11.24 -18.20 1.32
C ASP A 336 10.52 -17.37 0.24
N ILE A 337 10.70 -16.05 0.25
CA ILE A 337 10.07 -15.19 -0.77
C ILE A 337 10.78 -15.31 -2.12
N THR A 338 12.09 -15.48 -2.11
CA THR A 338 12.89 -15.73 -3.32
C THR A 338 12.48 -17.07 -3.92
N GLU A 339 12.39 -18.11 -3.09
CA GLU A 339 11.98 -19.45 -3.51
C GLU A 339 10.55 -19.45 -4.07
N ARG A 340 9.57 -18.94 -3.31
CA ARG A 340 8.16 -19.01 -3.73
C ARG A 340 7.79 -18.08 -4.89
N VAL A 341 8.46 -16.93 -5.03
CA VAL A 341 8.02 -15.84 -5.92
C VAL A 341 9.05 -15.48 -7.00
N TYR A 342 10.30 -15.89 -6.87
CA TYR A 342 11.35 -15.52 -7.83
C TYR A 342 12.06 -16.72 -8.47
N ARG A 343 11.97 -17.94 -7.91
CA ARG A 343 12.31 -19.16 -8.65
C ARG A 343 11.22 -19.49 -9.67
N ARG A 344 11.64 -19.62 -10.93
CA ARG A 344 10.79 -19.93 -12.09
C ARG A 344 11.27 -21.15 -12.87
N VAL A 345 12.46 -21.63 -12.53
CA VAL A 345 13.04 -22.88 -13.06
C VAL A 345 13.10 -23.85 -11.89
N GLY A 346 12.68 -25.09 -12.13
CA GLY A 346 12.72 -26.16 -11.14
C GLY A 346 14.16 -26.57 -10.79
N ALA A 347 14.30 -27.40 -9.75
CA ALA A 347 15.59 -27.95 -9.38
C ALA A 347 16.17 -28.81 -10.51
N LEU A 348 17.48 -28.65 -10.77
CA LEU A 348 18.23 -29.56 -11.61
C LEU A 348 18.39 -30.89 -10.87
N ALA A 349 17.69 -31.92 -11.33
CA ALA A 349 17.84 -33.27 -10.82
C ALA A 349 18.86 -34.03 -11.67
N LYS A 350 19.77 -34.76 -11.02
CA LYS A 350 20.59 -35.75 -11.72
C LYS A 350 19.67 -36.87 -12.23
N PRO A 351 19.87 -37.35 -13.47
CA PRO A 351 19.15 -38.53 -13.93
C PRO A 351 19.51 -39.73 -13.04
N THR A 352 18.64 -40.74 -13.05
CA THR A 352 18.81 -41.95 -12.24
C THR A 352 20.01 -42.81 -12.64
N LYS A 353 20.64 -42.54 -13.79
CA LYS A 353 21.87 -43.18 -14.31
C LYS A 353 22.72 -42.18 -15.08
#